data_AF-S6CFV4-F1
#
_entry.id   AF-S6CFV4-F1
#
_cell.length_a   1.000
_cell.length_b   1.000
_cell.length_c   1.000
_cell.angle_alpha   90.00
_cell.angle_beta   90.00
_cell.angle_gamma   90.00
#
_symmetry.space_group_name_H-M   'P 1'
#
loop_
_entity.id
_entity.type
_entity.pdbx_description
1 polymer ?
#
loop_
_entity_poly.entity_id
_entity_poly.type
_entity_poly.pdbx_seq_one_letter_code
_entity_poly.pdbx_strand_id
1 'polypeptide(L)'
;MRSLIKLIVAVLLMVLGAAFAIVNEQPVELDLYFVAVNMPLSMILLLAIGGGILLGSLASFLYFVKIRKENANLRRQARLAEQEVKNLRSLPINDH
;
A
#
# COMPACT_ATOMS: atom_id res chain seq x y z
N MET A 1 7.76 -0.31 -24.75
CA MET A 1 8.32 -1.60 -24.29
C MET A 1 7.85 -2.00 -22.89
N ARG A 2 8.03 -1.17 -21.84
CA ARG A 2 7.54 -1.49 -20.47
C ARG A 2 6.03 -1.71 -20.35
N SER A 3 5.23 -1.00 -21.15
CA SER A 3 3.76 -1.19 -21.20
C SER A 3 3.37 -2.53 -21.84
N LEU A 4 4.05 -2.94 -22.91
CA LEU A 4 3.81 -4.23 -23.58
C LEU A 4 4.17 -5.41 -22.68
N ILE A 5 5.31 -5.35 -21.98
CA ILE A 5 5.70 -6.39 -21.01
C ILE A 5 4.64 -6.52 -19.90
N LYS A 6 4.16 -5.40 -19.36
CA LYS A 6 3.08 -5.41 -18.35
C LYS A 6 1.79 -6.03 -18.89
N LEU A 7 1.42 -5.72 -20.13
CA LEU A 7 0.26 -6.32 -20.78
C LEU A 7 0.42 -7.84 -20.93
N ILE A 8 1.57 -8.30 -21.45
CA ILE A 8 1.85 -9.73 -21.63
C ILE A 8 1.81 -10.46 -20.29
N VAL A 9 2.45 -9.92 -19.26
CA VAL A 9 2.41 -10.49 -17.90
C VAL A 9 0.98 -10.53 -17.37
N ALA A 10 0.20 -9.46 -17.55
CA ALA A 10 -1.19 -9.43 -17.11
C ALA A 10 -2.05 -10.49 -17.82
N VAL A 11 -1.89 -10.64 -19.15
CA VAL A 11 -2.60 -11.68 -19.92
C VAL A 11 -2.19 -13.07 -19.46
N LEU A 12 -0.89 -13.33 -19.26
CA LEU A 12 -0.40 -14.61 -18.75
C LEU A 12 -0.99 -14.93 -17.37
N LEU A 13 -0.97 -13.97 -16.44
CA LEU A 13 -1.56 -14.14 -15.12
C LEU A 13 -3.07 -14.40 -15.20
N MET A 14 -3.78 -13.72 -16.11
CA MET A 14 -5.20 -13.93 -16.31
C MET A 14 -5.51 -15.34 -16.84
N VAL A 15 -4.72 -15.83 -17.82
CA VAL A 15 -4.85 -17.19 -18.34
C VAL A 15 -4.55 -18.22 -17.26
N LEU A 16 -3.48 -18.03 -16.48
CA LEU A 16 -3.14 -18.91 -15.37
C LEU A 16 -4.23 -18.93 -14.30
N GLY A 17 -4.77 -17.76 -13.94
CA GLY A 17 -5.87 -17.64 -12.98
C GLY A 17 -7.15 -18.33 -13.46
N ALA A 18 -7.50 -18.17 -14.73
CA ALA A 18 -8.66 -18.84 -15.33
C ALA A 18 -8.48 -20.36 -15.38
N ALA A 19 -7.30 -20.84 -15.83
CA ALA A 19 -6.97 -22.27 -15.84
C ALA A 19 -7.02 -22.87 -14.44
N PHE A 20 -6.45 -22.16 -13.45
CA PHE A 20 -6.52 -22.56 -12.05
C PHE A 20 -7.97 -22.65 -11.57
N ALA A 21 -8.82 -21.66 -11.90
CA ALA A 21 -10.21 -21.63 -11.49
C ALA A 21 -11.03 -22.80 -12.06
N ILE A 22 -10.83 -23.14 -13.34
CA ILE A 22 -11.53 -24.23 -14.03
C ILE A 22 -11.06 -25.60 -13.50
N VAL A 23 -9.75 -25.81 -13.37
CA VAL A 23 -9.21 -27.09 -12.89
C VAL A 23 -9.57 -27.35 -11.43
N ASN A 24 -9.77 -26.29 -10.63
CA ASN A 24 -10.09 -26.36 -9.22
C ASN A 24 -11.52 -25.83 -8.93
N GLU A 25 -12.49 -26.17 -9.78
CA GLU A 25 -13.90 -25.81 -9.60
C GLU A 25 -14.59 -26.63 -8.50
N GLN A 26 -13.89 -27.57 -7.88
CA GLN A 26 -14.45 -28.41 -6.81
C GLN A 26 -14.98 -27.55 -5.65
N PRO A 27 -16.28 -27.70 -5.29
CA PRO A 27 -16.88 -26.96 -4.20
C PRO A 27 -16.31 -27.46 -2.87
N VAL A 28 -15.86 -26.52 -2.04
CA VAL A 28 -15.33 -26.77 -0.70
C VAL A 28 -16.21 -26.07 0.31
N GLU A 29 -16.57 -26.77 1.38
CA GLU A 29 -17.24 -26.18 2.52
C GLU A 29 -16.22 -25.45 3.40
N LEU A 30 -16.45 -24.15 3.57
CA LEU A 30 -15.66 -23.28 4.43
C LEU A 30 -16.49 -22.93 5.66
N ASP A 31 -16.14 -23.54 6.79
CA ASP A 31 -16.72 -23.22 8.09
C ASP A 31 -16.00 -22.00 8.70
N LEU A 32 -16.70 -20.86 8.75
CA LEU A 32 -16.24 -19.60 9.35
C LEU A 32 -16.67 -19.48 10.83
N TYR A 33 -16.85 -20.62 11.51
CA TYR A 33 -17.30 -20.77 12.90
C TYR A 33 -18.76 -20.41 13.15
N PHE A 34 -19.25 -19.30 12.59
CA PHE A 34 -20.64 -18.86 12.70
C PHE A 34 -21.47 -19.10 11.44
N VAL A 35 -20.80 -19.28 10.29
CA VAL A 35 -21.43 -19.46 8.98
C VAL A 35 -20.59 -20.45 8.18
N ALA A 36 -21.23 -21.45 7.58
CA ALA A 36 -20.61 -22.31 6.58
C ALA A 36 -21.00 -21.83 5.18
N VAL A 37 -20.02 -21.71 4.29
CA VAL A 37 -20.24 -21.32 2.88
C VAL A 37 -19.67 -22.41 2.00
N ASN A 38 -20.43 -22.83 0.99
CA ASN A 38 -19.97 -23.83 0.03
C ASN A 38 -19.70 -23.17 -1.32
N MET A 39 -18.43 -23.12 -1.72
CA MET A 39 -17.99 -22.42 -2.93
C MET A 39 -16.70 -23.02 -3.49
N PRO A 40 -16.38 -22.81 -4.79
CA PRO A 40 -15.15 -23.33 -5.38
C PRO A 40 -13.91 -22.82 -4.65
N LEU A 41 -12.91 -23.69 -4.47
CA LEU A 41 -11.64 -23.36 -3.84
C LEU A 41 -10.98 -22.11 -4.45
N SER A 42 -11.07 -21.99 -5.78
CA SER A 42 -10.55 -20.85 -6.52
C SER A 42 -11.16 -19.51 -6.11
N MET A 43 -12.45 -19.47 -5.81
CA MET A 43 -13.10 -18.26 -5.32
C MET A 43 -12.67 -17.91 -3.88
N ILE A 44 -12.52 -18.91 -3.01
CA ILE A 44 -12.03 -18.71 -1.64
C ILE A 44 -10.65 -18.06 -1.68
N LEU A 45 -9.74 -18.61 -2.49
CA LEU A 45 -8.39 -18.09 -2.65
C LEU A 45 -8.39 -16.68 -3.25
N LEU A 46 -9.23 -16.42 -4.26
CA LEU A 46 -9.35 -15.10 -4.86
C LEU A 46 -9.80 -14.05 -3.83
N LEU A 47 -10.81 -14.36 -3.01
CA LEU A 47 -11.29 -13.46 -1.97
C LEU A 47 -10.26 -13.27 -0.85
N ALA A 48 -9.57 -14.33 -0.43
CA ALA A 48 -8.55 -14.25 0.60
C ALA A 48 -7.35 -13.40 0.15
N ILE A 49 -6.81 -13.67 -1.04
CA ILE A 49 -5.68 -12.93 -1.61
C ILE A 49 -6.10 -11.49 -1.93
N GLY A 50 -7.24 -11.31 -2.60
CA GLY A 50 -7.78 -10.00 -2.93
C GLY A 50 -8.05 -9.16 -1.68
N GLY A 51 -8.69 -9.75 -0.68
CA GLY A 51 -8.91 -9.13 0.64
C GLY A 51 -7.61 -8.74 1.32
N GLY A 52 -6.62 -9.64 1.34
CA GLY A 52 -5.29 -9.36 1.88
C GLY A 52 -4.58 -8.20 1.18
N ILE A 53 -4.62 -8.14 -0.16
CA ILE A 53 -4.05 -7.04 -0.95
C ILE A 53 -4.76 -5.72 -0.62
N LEU A 54 -6.10 -5.73 -0.54
CA LEU A 54 -6.88 -4.53 -0.22
C LEU A 54 -6.55 -4.01 1.19
N LEU A 55 -6.57 -4.89 2.19
CA LEU A 55 -6.25 -4.54 3.57
C LEU A 55 -4.80 -4.06 3.72
N GLY A 56 -3.85 -4.77 3.11
CA GLY A 56 -2.44 -4.40 3.11
C GLY A 56 -2.19 -3.05 2.41
N SER A 57 -2.86 -2.80 1.29
CA SER A 57 -2.79 -1.52 0.57
C SER A 57 -3.36 -0.38 1.40
N LEU A 58 -4.49 -0.61 2.08
CA LEU A 58 -5.11 0.38 2.96
C LEU A 58 -4.18 0.71 4.15
N ALA A 59 -3.64 -0.30 4.82
CA ALA A 59 -2.68 -0.12 5.91
C ALA A 59 -1.44 0.66 5.45
N SER A 60 -0.89 0.30 4.29
CA SER A 60 0.27 0.97 3.69
C SER A 60 -0.03 2.42 3.32
N PHE A 61 -1.22 2.70 2.79
CA PHE A 61 -1.65 4.05 2.44
C PHE A 61 -1.76 4.94 3.69
N LEU A 62 -2.40 4.46 4.75
CA LEU A 62 -2.52 5.19 6.02
C LEU A 62 -1.13 5.50 6.61
N TYR A 63 -0.24 4.51 6.59
CA TYR A 63 1.15 4.70 7.02
C TYR A 63 1.88 5.75 6.18
N PHE A 64 1.75 5.68 4.85
CA PHE A 64 2.37 6.62 3.93
C PHE A 64 1.90 8.07 4.16
N VAL A 65 0.60 8.28 4.41
CA VAL A 65 0.04 9.60 4.73
C VAL A 65 0.65 10.15 6.03
N LYS A 66 0.77 9.31 7.07
CA LYS A 66 1.40 9.70 8.35
C LYS A 66 2.86 10.16 8.13
N ILE A 67 3.64 9.36 7.41
CA ILE A 67 5.05 9.66 7.12
C ILE A 67 5.18 10.95 6.30
N ARG A 68 4.30 11.18 5.32
CA ARG A 68 4.31 12.40 4.52
C ARG A 68 4.02 13.64 5.38
N LYS A 69 3.09 13.55 6.33
CA LYS A 69 2.76 14.64 7.26
C LYS A 69 3.94 14.94 8.19
N GLU A 70 4.58 13.90 8.74
CA GLU A 70 5.75 14.03 9.59
C GLU A 70 6.93 14.68 8.83
N ASN A 71 7.19 14.24 7.61
CA ASN A 71 8.24 14.81 6.75
C ASN A 71 7.98 16.31 6.46
N ALA A 72 6.73 16.69 6.19
CA ALA A 72 6.37 18.08 5.98
C ALA A 72 6.60 18.95 7.25
N ASN A 73 6.28 18.40 8.43
CA ASN A 73 6.51 19.08 9.70
C ASN A 73 8.00 19.24 9.99
N LEU A 74 8.80 18.18 9.82
CA LEU A 74 10.26 18.22 10.01
C LEU A 74 10.91 19.23 9.06
N ARG A 75 10.51 19.26 7.79
CA ARG A 75 10.98 20.28 6.83
C ARG A 75 10.61 21.70 7.24
N ARG A 76 9.45 21.91 7.86
CA ARG A 76 9.06 23.23 8.37
C ARG A 76 9.92 23.63 9.56
N GLN A 77 10.15 22.72 10.52
CA GLN A 77 10.99 22.97 11.69
C GLN A 77 12.43 23.29 11.29
N ALA A 78 13.00 22.53 10.36
CA ALA A 78 14.35 22.79 9.83
C ALA A 78 14.47 24.21 9.25
N ARG A 79 13.50 24.64 8.42
CA ARG A 79 13.49 26.00 7.86
C ARG A 79 13.40 27.10 8.92
N LEU A 80 12.60 26.89 9.97
CA LEU A 80 12.49 27.87 11.06
C LEU A 80 13.79 27.98 11.84
N ALA A 81 14.43 26.85 12.17
CA ALA A 81 15.73 26.83 12.84
C ALA A 81 16.83 27.52 12.00
N GLU A 82 16.86 27.28 10.69
CA GLU A 82 17.78 27.97 9.77
C GLU A 82 17.54 29.49 9.75
N GLN A 83 16.28 29.92 9.77
CA GLN A 83 15.91 31.34 9.82
C GLN A 83 16.32 31.99 11.15
N GLU A 84 16.13 31.31 12.29
CA GLU A 84 16.56 31.81 13.60
C GLU A 84 18.07 32.01 13.66
N VAL A 85 18.86 31.02 13.20
CA VAL A 85 20.32 31.14 13.13
C VAL A 85 20.75 32.29 12.23
N LYS A 86 20.09 32.47 11.09
CA LYS A 86 20.37 33.59 10.18
C LYS A 86 20.05 34.94 10.81
N ASN A 87 18.89 35.06 11.47
CA ASN A 87 18.46 36.28 12.14
C ASN A 87 19.43 36.66 13.27
N LEU A 88 19.83 35.69 14.10
CA LEU A 88 20.81 35.90 15.17
C LEU A 88 22.17 36.36 14.63
N ARG A 89 22.65 35.78 13.53
CA ARG A 89 23.90 36.19 12.87
C ARG A 89 23.84 37.58 12.22
N SER A 90 22.65 38.10 11.96
CA SER A 90 22.46 39.43 11.38
C SER A 90 22.29 40.55 12.41
N LEU A 91 22.24 40.21 13.70
CA LEU A 91 22.20 41.22 14.76
C LEU A 91 23.57 41.93 14.84
N PRO A 92 23.60 43.27 14.83
CA PRO A 92 24.83 44.01 15.08
C PRO A 92 25.33 43.70 16.49
N ILE A 93 26.62 43.40 16.63
CA ILE A 93 27.26 43.23 17.93
C ILE A 93 27.24 44.60 18.59
N ASN A 94 26.38 44.81 19.57
CA ASN A 94 26.44 46.00 20.42
C ASN A 94 27.63 45.81 21.38
N ASP A 95 28.81 46.21 20.91
CA ASP A 95 29.93 46.52 21.78
C ASP A 95 29.59 47.83 22.51
N HIS A 96 29.16 47.70 23.75
CA HIS A 96 29.17 48.76 24.76
C HIS A 96 30.37 48.57 25.67
#